data_AF-G4M0Q7-F1
#
_entry.id   AF-G4M0Q7-F1
#
_cell.length_a   1.000
_cell.length_b   1.000
_cell.length_c   1.000
_cell.angle_alpha   90.00
_cell.angle_beta   90.00
_cell.angle_gamma   90.00
#
_symmetry.space_group_name_H-M   'P 1'
#
loop_
_entity.id
_entity.type
_entity.pdbx_description
1 polymer ?
#
loop_
_entity_poly.entity_id
_entity_poly.type
_entity_poly.pdbx_seq_one_letter_code
_entity_poly.pdbx_strand_id
1 'polypeptide(L)'
;MTSFVKLICFQFSSSVQLSVARFLSRQWPVRLHRSVSSASNSSVTPAAKRENLPPANVTEKVKQTTKDVGYFTIVLGGFALTGTILYAIIQELFSSKSPNGVYDDAFKICKTDSRVLNLFGSSLKARTSPDSRRRRQNIAYDSWYDDKGRLHMAMKFYIKGNLESGVVYLEVVENESKEFDYRYLIVETEGGFSKKQIILRSFSEVDNPDL
;
A
#
# COMPACT_ATOMS: atom_id res chain seq x y z
N MET A 1 -8.35 0.16 -17.67
CA MET A 1 -7.13 0.75 -17.07
C MET A 1 -6.05 -0.28 -16.72
N THR A 2 -6.39 -1.55 -16.50
CA THR A 2 -5.43 -2.65 -16.25
C THR A 2 -4.51 -2.97 -17.44
N SER A 3 -4.95 -2.74 -18.68
CA SER A 3 -4.16 -3.04 -19.89
C SER A 3 -2.94 -2.12 -20.05
N PHE A 4 -3.07 -0.83 -19.73
CA PHE A 4 -1.96 0.13 -19.83
C PHE A 4 -0.84 -0.14 -18.81
N VAL A 5 -1.20 -0.60 -17.60
CA VAL A 5 -0.21 -0.95 -16.56
C VAL A 5 0.61 -2.18 -16.99
N LYS A 6 -0.05 -3.20 -17.57
CA LYS A 6 0.67 -4.38 -18.11
C LYS A 6 1.65 -4.00 -19.24
N LEU A 7 1.28 -3.07 -20.11
CA LEU A 7 2.12 -2.63 -21.23
C LEU A 7 3.38 -1.87 -20.75
N ILE A 8 3.22 -1.02 -19.73
CA ILE A 8 4.36 -0.29 -19.14
C ILE A 8 5.31 -1.25 -18.42
N CYS A 9 4.79 -2.24 -17.68
CA CYS A 9 5.62 -3.26 -17.04
C CYS A 9 6.36 -4.16 -18.05
N PHE A 10 5.74 -4.51 -19.18
CA PHE A 10 6.39 -5.34 -20.20
C PHE A 10 7.52 -4.61 -20.93
N GLN A 11 7.30 -3.32 -21.29
CA GLN A 11 8.32 -2.52 -21.99
C GLN A 11 9.53 -2.17 -21.11
N PHE A 12 9.32 -1.95 -19.81
CA PHE A 12 10.42 -1.66 -18.88
C PHE A 12 11.27 -2.90 -18.56
N SER A 13 10.68 -4.10 -18.51
CA SER A 13 11.42 -5.32 -18.22
C SER A 13 12.37 -5.72 -19.37
N SER A 14 11.95 -5.53 -20.63
CA SER A 14 12.75 -5.93 -21.80
C SER A 14 13.90 -4.96 -22.10
N SER A 15 13.69 -3.65 -21.95
CA SER A 15 14.66 -2.64 -22.40
C SER A 15 15.77 -2.35 -21.39
N VAL A 16 15.49 -2.52 -20.09
CA VAL A 16 16.45 -2.19 -19.02
C VAL A 16 17.51 -3.28 -18.86
N GLN A 17 17.18 -4.56 -19.14
CA GLN A 17 18.15 -5.66 -19.03
C GLN A 17 19.33 -5.53 -20.00
N LEU A 18 19.14 -5.00 -21.20
CA LEU A 18 20.22 -4.92 -22.21
C LEU A 18 21.19 -3.74 -22.01
N SER A 19 20.76 -2.65 -21.36
CA SER A 19 21.62 -1.46 -21.20
C SER A 19 22.48 -1.50 -19.93
N VAL A 20 21.98 -2.07 -18.83
CA VAL A 20 22.70 -2.04 -17.54
C VAL A 20 23.94 -2.95 -17.55
N ALA A 21 23.90 -4.05 -18.31
CA ALA A 21 25.02 -4.99 -18.40
C ALA A 21 26.30 -4.39 -19.03
N ARG A 22 26.22 -3.30 -19.81
CA ARG A 22 27.40 -2.69 -20.45
C ARG A 22 28.05 -1.57 -19.64
N PHE A 23 27.36 -1.02 -18.64
CA PHE A 23 27.87 0.17 -17.94
C PHE A 23 28.75 -0.17 -16.75
N LEU A 24 28.60 -1.35 -16.14
CA LEU A 24 29.33 -1.73 -14.92
C LEU A 24 30.74 -2.31 -15.17
N SER A 25 31.18 -2.47 -16.42
CA SER A 25 32.49 -3.08 -16.74
C SER A 25 33.60 -2.08 -17.06
N ARG A 26 33.35 -0.76 -16.96
CA ARG A 26 34.41 0.25 -17.16
C ARG A 26 34.80 0.89 -15.84
N GLN A 27 36.01 0.51 -15.44
CA GLN A 27 36.91 1.04 -14.40
C GLN A 27 36.64 2.50 -13.96
N TRP A 28 37.04 2.83 -12.73
CA TRP A 28 38.06 3.85 -12.40
C TRP A 28 38.13 3.93 -10.86
N PRO A 29 39.25 3.57 -10.20
CA PRO A 29 39.52 3.94 -8.82
C PRO A 29 40.07 5.38 -8.79
N VAL A 30 39.95 6.12 -7.68
CA VAL A 30 40.96 7.07 -7.14
C VAL A 30 40.34 7.98 -6.05
N ARG A 31 40.88 7.80 -4.84
CA ARG A 31 41.23 8.74 -3.74
C ARG A 31 40.23 9.81 -3.25
N LEU A 32 39.95 9.71 -1.95
CA LEU A 32 39.51 10.79 -1.06
C LEU A 32 40.58 11.91 -0.98
N HIS A 33 40.17 13.18 -1.09
CA HIS A 33 40.98 14.33 -0.67
C HIS A 33 40.24 15.18 0.38
N ARG A 34 41.03 15.66 1.32
CA ARG A 34 40.70 16.33 2.58
C ARG A 34 40.39 17.82 2.36
N SER A 35 39.59 18.37 3.27
CA SER A 35 39.11 19.77 3.42
C SER A 35 40.20 20.84 3.53
N VAL A 36 39.97 22.04 2.99
CA VAL A 36 40.43 23.34 3.55
C VAL A 36 39.37 24.41 3.27
N SER A 37 38.92 25.07 4.34
CA SER A 37 38.08 26.27 4.36
C SER A 37 38.93 27.53 4.15
N SER A 38 38.40 28.52 3.41
CA SER A 38 38.96 29.87 3.35
C SER A 38 37.82 30.88 3.43
N ALA A 39 37.81 31.66 4.51
CA ALA A 39 36.96 32.81 4.74
C ALA A 39 37.64 34.07 4.17
N SER A 40 36.90 34.92 3.46
CA SER A 40 37.36 36.25 3.06
C SER A 40 36.31 37.29 3.45
N ASN A 41 36.67 38.15 4.41
CA ASN A 41 35.92 39.32 4.86
C ASN A 41 36.34 40.55 4.06
N SER A 42 35.40 41.37 3.60
CA SER A 42 35.56 42.82 3.38
C SER A 42 34.15 43.45 3.45
N SER A 43 33.75 44.08 4.55
CA SER A 43 33.99 45.47 4.96
C SER A 43 33.70 46.49 3.85
N VAL A 44 32.58 47.21 3.94
CA VAL A 44 32.47 48.62 4.38
C VAL A 44 31.10 49.19 3.95
N THR A 45 30.55 49.97 4.88
CA THR A 45 29.23 50.55 5.07
C THR A 45 28.75 51.57 4.00
N PRO A 46 27.43 51.89 3.95
CA PRO A 46 26.76 52.65 2.89
C PRO A 46 26.53 54.13 3.25
N ALA A 47 26.31 55.01 2.26
CA ALA A 47 25.70 56.32 2.48
C ALA A 47 25.09 56.93 1.19
N ALA A 48 23.88 57.49 1.34
CA ALA A 48 23.23 58.53 0.54
C ALA A 48 22.98 58.21 -0.96
N LYS A 49 21.75 57.84 -1.33
CA LYS A 49 20.67 58.77 -1.73
C LYS A 49 21.10 59.68 -2.90
N ARG A 50 20.64 59.37 -4.12
CA ARG A 50 19.82 60.25 -4.99
C ARG A 50 19.77 59.77 -6.44
N GLU A 51 18.56 59.37 -6.86
CA GLU A 51 17.86 59.70 -8.12
C GLU A 51 18.65 59.67 -9.44
N ASN A 52 18.31 58.70 -10.30
CA ASN A 52 18.00 58.81 -11.74
C ASN A 52 18.53 57.60 -12.57
N LEU A 53 17.64 57.01 -13.39
CA LEU A 53 17.89 56.19 -14.59
C LEU A 53 17.89 54.63 -14.46
N PRO A 54 17.43 53.89 -15.50
CA PRO A 54 16.51 52.73 -15.41
C PRO A 54 17.14 51.34 -15.15
N PRO A 55 16.32 50.33 -14.80
CA PRO A 55 16.78 49.03 -14.30
C PRO A 55 17.28 48.12 -15.42
N ALA A 56 18.60 48.09 -15.65
CA ALA A 56 19.23 47.10 -16.54
C ALA A 56 19.46 45.71 -15.88
N ASN A 57 18.99 45.47 -14.65
CA ASN A 57 19.44 44.34 -13.82
C ASN A 57 18.62 43.04 -13.91
N VAL A 58 17.61 42.93 -14.78
CA VAL A 58 16.74 41.75 -14.80
C VAL A 58 17.28 40.65 -15.72
N THR A 59 17.84 41.00 -16.88
CA THR A 59 18.24 40.01 -17.89
C THR A 59 19.50 39.22 -17.52
N GLU A 60 20.44 39.81 -16.78
CA GLU A 60 21.66 39.09 -16.36
C GLU A 60 21.39 38.07 -15.24
N LYS A 61 20.38 38.31 -14.39
CA LYS A 61 20.04 37.38 -13.31
C LYS A 61 19.49 36.05 -13.82
N VAL A 62 18.83 36.04 -14.97
CA VAL A 62 18.26 34.80 -15.53
C VAL A 62 19.36 33.82 -15.97
N LYS A 63 20.52 34.32 -16.42
CA LYS A 63 21.64 33.47 -16.85
C LYS A 63 22.31 32.72 -15.69
N GLN A 64 22.17 33.20 -14.44
CA GLN A 64 22.80 32.54 -13.29
C GLN A 64 22.01 31.30 -12.83
N THR A 65 20.69 31.26 -13.04
CA THR A 65 19.83 30.16 -12.55
C THR A 65 19.94 28.87 -13.37
N THR A 66 20.55 28.90 -14.56
CA THR A 66 20.62 27.69 -15.41
C THR A 66 21.53 26.59 -14.84
N LYS A 67 22.48 26.91 -13.94
CA LYS A 67 23.47 25.93 -13.45
C LYS A 67 22.87 24.83 -12.57
N ASP A 68 21.74 25.08 -11.90
CA ASP A 68 21.17 24.12 -10.94
C ASP A 68 20.21 23.10 -11.58
N VAL A 69 19.83 23.29 -12.86
CA VAL A 69 18.83 22.45 -13.56
C VAL A 69 19.27 20.98 -13.65
N GLY A 70 20.59 20.71 -13.74
CA GLY A 70 21.12 19.35 -13.85
C GLY A 70 20.91 18.48 -12.61
N TYR A 71 20.88 19.06 -11.41
CA TYR A 71 20.61 18.28 -10.18
C TYR A 71 19.12 17.95 -10.04
N PHE A 72 18.24 18.89 -10.41
CA PHE A 72 16.79 18.67 -10.38
C PHE A 72 16.35 17.52 -11.30
N THR A 73 16.98 17.34 -12.47
CA THR A 73 16.61 16.25 -13.39
C THR A 73 16.91 14.87 -12.82
N ILE A 74 18.06 14.70 -12.18
CA ILE A 74 18.47 13.43 -11.54
C ILE A 74 17.52 13.12 -10.37
N VAL A 75 17.23 14.11 -9.54
CA VAL A 75 16.30 13.98 -8.41
C VAL A 75 14.89 13.60 -8.89
N LEU A 76 14.38 14.31 -9.90
CA LEU A 76 13.06 14.04 -10.48
C LEU A 76 12.98 12.64 -11.12
N GLY A 77 14.04 12.22 -11.82
CA GLY A 77 14.15 10.86 -12.38
C GLY A 77 14.13 9.78 -11.30
N GLY A 78 14.82 10.00 -10.18
CA GLY A 78 14.80 9.12 -9.01
C GLY A 78 13.41 9.00 -8.38
N PHE A 79 12.70 10.11 -8.20
CA PHE A 79 11.32 10.10 -7.71
C PHE A 79 10.34 9.43 -8.67
N ALA A 80 10.49 9.63 -9.99
CA ALA A 80 9.64 8.99 -10.98
C ALA A 80 9.79 7.45 -10.96
N LEU A 81 11.04 6.96 -10.96
CA LEU A 81 11.31 5.52 -10.88
C LEU A 81 10.82 4.92 -9.56
N THR A 82 11.16 5.56 -8.44
CA THR A 82 10.76 5.08 -7.10
C THR A 82 9.25 5.12 -6.92
N GLY A 83 8.58 6.18 -7.39
CA GLY A 83 7.12 6.32 -7.34
C GLY A 83 6.40 5.27 -8.18
N THR A 84 6.94 4.91 -9.35
CA THR A 84 6.36 3.87 -10.21
C THR A 84 6.39 2.50 -9.54
N ILE A 85 7.52 2.12 -8.95
CA ILE A 85 7.68 0.83 -8.25
C ILE A 85 6.79 0.80 -7.00
N LEU A 86 6.79 1.88 -6.22
CA LEU A 86 5.96 2.02 -5.03
C LEU A 86 4.46 1.89 -5.37
N TYR A 87 4.02 2.54 -6.45
CA TYR A 87 2.64 2.47 -6.92
C TYR A 87 2.25 1.04 -7.30
N ALA A 88 3.09 0.32 -8.04
CA ALA A 88 2.83 -1.06 -8.43
C ALA A 88 2.66 -1.98 -7.22
N ILE A 89 3.53 -1.85 -6.20
CA ILE A 89 3.45 -2.67 -4.98
C ILE A 89 2.17 -2.35 -4.19
N ILE A 90 1.82 -1.07 -4.02
CA ILE A 90 0.59 -0.66 -3.33
C ILE A 90 -0.63 -1.22 -4.08
N GLN A 91 -0.66 -1.11 -5.40
CA GLN A 91 -1.78 -1.60 -6.20
C GLN A 91 -1.94 -3.13 -6.13
N GLU A 92 -0.83 -3.87 -6.03
CA GLU A 92 -0.86 -5.33 -5.88
C GLU A 92 -1.27 -5.74 -4.46
N LEU A 93 -0.68 -5.13 -3.43
CA LEU A 93 -0.95 -5.47 -2.02
C LEU A 93 -2.35 -5.05 -1.57
N PHE A 94 -2.83 -3.89 -2.02
CA PHE A 94 -4.17 -3.39 -1.74
C PHE A 94 -5.16 -3.73 -2.85
N SER A 95 -4.81 -4.63 -3.77
CA SER A 95 -5.83 -5.28 -4.58
C SER A 95 -6.74 -6.06 -3.62
N SER A 96 -8.06 -5.98 -3.79
CA SER A 96 -9.04 -6.78 -3.02
C SER A 96 -8.78 -8.29 -3.07
N LYS A 97 -7.81 -8.72 -3.89
CA LYS A 97 -7.28 -10.07 -3.98
C LYS A 97 -6.32 -10.48 -2.85
N SER A 98 -5.91 -9.56 -1.98
CA SER A 98 -5.02 -9.90 -0.87
C SER A 98 -5.80 -10.39 0.36
N PRO A 99 -5.20 -11.26 1.20
CA PRO A 99 -5.81 -11.68 2.46
C PRO A 99 -6.20 -10.50 3.38
N ASN A 100 -5.42 -9.41 3.32
CA ASN A 100 -5.69 -8.20 4.09
C ASN A 100 -6.91 -7.45 3.56
N GLY A 101 -7.09 -7.38 2.24
CA GLY A 101 -8.27 -6.74 1.63
C GLY A 101 -9.57 -7.45 2.04
N VAL A 102 -9.59 -8.78 1.95
CA VAL A 102 -10.75 -9.58 2.35
C VAL A 102 -11.04 -9.47 3.85
N TYR A 103 -9.99 -9.42 4.68
CA TYR A 103 -10.13 -9.17 6.12
C TYR A 103 -10.75 -7.80 6.42
N ASP A 104 -10.23 -6.74 5.80
CA ASP A 104 -10.72 -5.38 6.00
C ASP A 104 -12.18 -5.24 5.54
N ASP A 105 -12.53 -5.85 4.41
CA ASP A 105 -13.89 -5.82 3.87
C ASP A 105 -14.87 -6.62 4.73
N ALA A 106 -14.46 -7.80 5.21
CA ALA A 106 -15.28 -8.58 6.15
C ALA A 106 -15.49 -7.84 7.47
N PHE A 107 -14.45 -7.17 7.97
CA PHE A 107 -14.53 -6.38 9.19
C PHE A 107 -15.43 -5.14 9.02
N LYS A 108 -15.37 -4.46 7.86
CA LYS A 108 -16.30 -3.37 7.52
C LYS A 108 -17.75 -3.85 7.54
N ILE A 109 -18.04 -5.01 6.94
CA ILE A 109 -19.39 -5.60 6.97
C ILE A 109 -19.86 -5.82 8.42
N CYS A 110 -19.01 -6.38 9.27
CA CYS A 110 -19.32 -6.58 10.69
C CYS A 110 -19.56 -5.27 11.44
N LYS A 111 -18.88 -4.17 11.07
CA LYS A 111 -19.04 -2.86 11.71
C LYS A 111 -20.31 -2.13 11.25
N THR A 112 -20.81 -2.42 10.05
CA THR A 112 -22.01 -1.79 9.50
C THR A 112 -23.30 -2.53 9.87
N ASP A 113 -23.25 -3.85 10.09
CA ASP A 113 -24.44 -4.64 10.45
C ASP A 113 -24.91 -4.38 11.89
N SER A 114 -26.16 -3.94 12.04
CA SER A 114 -26.77 -3.63 13.34
C SER A 114 -26.90 -4.86 14.24
N ARG A 115 -27.04 -6.07 13.67
CA ARG A 115 -27.14 -7.32 14.45
C ARG A 115 -25.84 -7.60 15.21
N VAL A 116 -24.70 -7.33 14.57
CA VAL A 116 -23.38 -7.48 15.20
C VAL A 116 -23.17 -6.38 16.22
N LEU A 117 -23.46 -5.12 15.88
CA LEU A 117 -23.32 -3.99 16.82
C LEU A 117 -24.16 -4.17 18.09
N ASN A 118 -25.36 -4.76 17.99
CA ASN A 118 -26.20 -5.03 19.15
C ASN A 118 -25.61 -6.09 20.10
N LEU A 119 -24.87 -7.08 19.58
CA LEU A 119 -24.22 -8.10 20.42
C LEU A 119 -22.89 -7.62 21.01
N PHE A 120 -22.05 -6.96 20.21
CA PHE A 120 -20.69 -6.59 20.62
C PHE A 120 -20.62 -5.18 21.23
N GLY A 121 -21.58 -4.30 20.92
CA GLY A 121 -21.61 -2.89 21.30
C GLY A 121 -21.11 -1.95 20.20
N SER A 122 -21.11 -0.65 20.50
CA SER A 122 -20.78 0.42 19.54
C SER A 122 -19.32 0.44 19.07
N SER A 123 -18.39 -0.04 19.90
CA SER A 123 -16.97 -0.11 19.58
C SER A 123 -16.57 -1.55 19.25
N LEU A 124 -16.22 -1.79 17.99
CA LEU A 124 -15.72 -3.06 17.51
C LEU A 124 -14.23 -2.97 17.16
N LYS A 125 -13.42 -3.89 17.66
CA LYS A 125 -12.00 -4.04 17.33
C LYS A 125 -11.73 -5.43 16.80
N ALA A 126 -11.16 -5.54 15.60
CA ALA A 126 -10.68 -6.82 15.11
C ALA A 126 -9.30 -7.15 15.65
N ARG A 127 -9.08 -8.44 15.89
CA ARG A 127 -7.87 -9.04 16.44
C ARG A 127 -7.58 -10.32 15.65
N THR A 128 -6.31 -10.61 15.48
CA THR A 128 -5.90 -11.80 14.74
C THR A 128 -5.75 -13.03 15.61
N SER A 129 -5.62 -12.83 16.92
CA SER A 129 -5.41 -13.89 17.91
C SER A 129 -6.36 -13.68 19.10
N PRO A 130 -6.84 -14.76 19.75
CA PRO A 130 -7.69 -14.62 20.93
C PRO A 130 -6.93 -14.07 22.12
N ASP A 131 -5.61 -14.34 22.21
CA ASP A 131 -4.77 -13.83 23.29
C ASP A 131 -4.02 -12.57 22.86
N SER A 132 -4.11 -11.54 23.71
CA SER A 132 -3.35 -10.30 23.57
C SER A 132 -1.84 -10.47 23.80
N ARG A 133 -1.42 -11.53 24.49
CA ARG A 133 -0.04 -11.69 24.97
C ARG A 133 0.96 -12.13 23.90
N ARG A 134 0.52 -12.64 22.74
CA ARG A 134 1.43 -13.17 21.72
C ARG A 134 1.86 -12.07 20.73
N ARG A 135 3.17 -11.79 20.68
CA ARG A 135 3.80 -10.75 19.83
C ARG A 135 3.91 -11.09 18.33
N ARG A 136 3.09 -11.99 17.79
CA ARG A 136 3.02 -12.26 16.34
C ARG A 136 1.56 -12.45 15.96
N GLN A 137 0.97 -11.43 15.36
CA GLN A 137 -0.42 -11.39 14.93
C GLN A 137 -0.44 -11.48 13.40
N ASN A 138 -0.31 -12.70 12.87
CA ASN A 138 -0.44 -12.95 11.44
C ASN A 138 -1.83 -13.52 11.20
N ILE A 139 -2.53 -12.99 10.19
CA ILE A 139 -3.87 -13.45 9.84
C ILE A 139 -3.77 -14.92 9.43
N ALA A 140 -4.47 -15.78 10.16
CA ALA A 140 -4.58 -17.18 9.81
C ALA A 140 -5.59 -17.29 8.66
N TYR A 141 -5.07 -17.48 7.46
CA TYR A 141 -5.83 -17.77 6.26
C TYR A 141 -5.37 -19.11 5.68
N ASP A 142 -6.28 -19.79 5.02
CA ASP A 142 -6.01 -20.99 4.24
C ASP A 142 -6.59 -20.79 2.85
N SER A 143 -5.86 -21.23 1.82
CA SER A 143 -6.25 -21.04 0.43
C SER A 143 -6.06 -22.34 -0.33
N TRP A 144 -7.12 -22.79 -1.00
CA TRP A 144 -7.11 -24.02 -1.78
C TRP A 144 -7.81 -23.81 -3.12
N TYR A 145 -7.58 -24.71 -4.07
CA TYR A 145 -8.31 -24.73 -5.32
C TYR A 145 -9.41 -25.80 -5.26
N ASP A 146 -10.59 -25.44 -5.75
CA ASP A 146 -11.71 -26.36 -5.96
C ASP A 146 -11.46 -27.27 -7.17
N ASP A 147 -12.26 -28.33 -7.33
CA ASP A 147 -12.18 -29.24 -8.49
C ASP A 147 -12.41 -28.51 -9.82
N LYS A 148 -13.18 -27.41 -9.79
CA LYS A 148 -13.41 -26.50 -10.91
C LYS A 148 -12.23 -25.53 -11.17
N GLY A 149 -11.16 -25.57 -10.38
CA GLY A 149 -9.99 -24.69 -10.50
C GLY A 149 -10.21 -23.27 -9.95
N ARG A 150 -11.24 -23.04 -9.15
CA ARG A 150 -11.51 -21.75 -8.49
C ARG A 150 -10.70 -21.62 -7.21
N LEU A 151 -10.13 -20.44 -6.95
CA LEU A 151 -9.41 -20.17 -5.71
C LEU A 151 -10.40 -19.91 -4.57
N HIS A 152 -10.36 -20.75 -3.55
CA HIS A 152 -11.03 -20.55 -2.29
C HIS A 152 -10.04 -19.98 -1.29
N MET A 153 -10.52 -19.06 -0.44
CA MET A 153 -9.76 -18.55 0.68
C MET A 153 -10.67 -18.46 1.90
N ALA A 154 -10.35 -19.26 2.92
CA ALA A 154 -10.98 -19.15 4.23
C ALA A 154 -10.06 -18.44 5.21
N MET A 155 -10.65 -17.65 6.10
CA MET A 155 -9.92 -17.08 7.21
C MET A 155 -10.82 -16.99 8.43
N LYS A 156 -10.18 -16.92 9.60
CA LYS A 156 -10.86 -16.60 10.84
C LYS A 156 -10.14 -15.48 11.54
N PHE A 157 -10.90 -14.59 12.14
CA PHE A 157 -10.37 -13.54 12.99
C PHE A 157 -11.26 -13.34 14.19
N TYR A 158 -10.74 -12.65 15.19
CA TYR A 158 -11.41 -12.41 16.45
C TYR A 158 -11.91 -10.98 16.48
N ILE A 159 -13.08 -10.75 17.04
CA ILE A 159 -13.62 -9.43 17.28
C ILE A 159 -13.79 -9.21 18.77
N LYS A 160 -13.50 -8.00 19.21
CA LYS A 160 -13.68 -7.56 20.58
C LYS A 160 -14.58 -6.34 20.58
N GLY A 161 -15.75 -6.52 21.18
CA GLY A 161 -16.68 -5.47 21.48
C GLY A 161 -16.43 -4.85 22.85
N ASN A 162 -17.29 -3.90 23.21
CA ASN A 162 -17.41 -3.40 24.59
C ASN A 162 -18.15 -4.42 25.48
N LEU A 163 -19.13 -5.12 24.91
CA LEU A 163 -19.98 -6.07 25.63
C LEU A 163 -19.39 -7.48 25.61
N GLU A 164 -19.16 -8.01 24.41
CA GLU A 164 -18.75 -9.40 24.21
C GLU A 164 -17.51 -9.50 23.30
N SER A 165 -16.86 -10.65 23.29
CA SER A 165 -15.82 -11.02 22.31
C SER A 165 -16.29 -12.21 21.50
N GLY A 166 -15.75 -12.39 20.29
CA GLY A 166 -16.24 -13.39 19.37
C GLY A 166 -15.24 -13.72 18.27
N VAL A 167 -15.62 -14.67 17.44
CA VAL A 167 -14.86 -15.17 16.30
C VAL A 167 -15.69 -14.96 15.04
N VAL A 168 -15.06 -14.43 14.01
CA VAL A 168 -15.63 -14.31 12.68
C VAL A 168 -14.98 -15.35 11.80
N TYR A 169 -15.81 -16.17 11.16
CA TYR A 169 -15.43 -17.13 10.15
C TYR A 169 -15.90 -16.64 8.81
N LEU A 170 -15.02 -16.69 7.82
CA LEU A 170 -15.39 -16.34 6.47
C LEU A 170 -14.67 -17.22 5.46
N GLU A 171 -15.34 -17.41 4.34
CA GLU A 171 -14.77 -18.02 3.15
C GLU A 171 -15.19 -17.19 1.94
N VAL A 172 -14.22 -16.95 1.07
CA VAL A 172 -14.44 -16.31 -0.23
C VAL A 172 -14.01 -17.24 -1.35
N VAL A 173 -14.69 -17.13 -2.49
CA VAL A 173 -14.45 -17.91 -3.70
C VAL A 173 -14.22 -16.95 -4.86
N GLU A 174 -13.25 -17.27 -5.71
CA GLU A 174 -13.00 -16.51 -6.93
C GLU A 174 -14.07 -16.82 -8.00
N ASN A 175 -14.77 -15.78 -8.44
CA ASN A 175 -15.73 -15.84 -9.54
C ASN A 175 -15.05 -15.82 -10.91
N GLU A 176 -15.83 -16.05 -11.98
CA GLU A 176 -15.37 -15.91 -13.37
C GLU A 176 -14.74 -14.54 -13.68
N SER A 177 -15.25 -13.48 -13.03
CA SER A 177 -14.72 -12.11 -13.11
C SER A 177 -13.38 -11.89 -12.37
N LYS A 178 -12.84 -12.92 -11.71
CA LYS A 178 -11.66 -12.83 -10.82
C LYS A 178 -11.86 -11.87 -9.64
N GLU A 179 -13.08 -11.80 -9.17
CA GLU A 179 -13.47 -11.08 -7.95
C GLU A 179 -13.79 -12.11 -6.87
N PHE A 180 -13.51 -11.76 -5.62
CA PHE A 180 -13.78 -12.63 -4.48
C PHE A 180 -15.19 -12.41 -3.96
N ASP A 181 -16.01 -13.46 -4.02
CA ASP A 181 -17.36 -13.47 -3.48
C ASP A 181 -17.43 -14.27 -2.19
N TYR A 182 -18.19 -13.77 -1.23
CA TYR A 182 -18.36 -14.43 0.07
C TYR A 182 -19.22 -15.68 -0.07
N ARG A 183 -18.62 -16.84 0.22
CA ARG A 183 -19.36 -18.09 0.41
C ARG A 183 -20.18 -18.05 1.68
N TYR A 184 -19.52 -17.65 2.77
CA TYR A 184 -20.17 -17.33 4.03
C TYR A 184 -19.39 -16.28 4.80
N LEU A 185 -20.12 -15.53 5.63
CA LEU A 185 -19.56 -14.66 6.65
C LEU A 185 -20.39 -14.85 7.91
N ILE A 186 -19.79 -15.50 8.90
CA ILE A 186 -20.45 -15.97 10.12
C ILE A 186 -19.74 -15.36 11.32
N VAL A 187 -20.52 -14.81 12.24
CA VAL A 187 -20.01 -14.27 13.49
C VAL A 187 -20.53 -15.09 14.65
N GLU A 188 -19.62 -15.64 15.44
CA GLU A 188 -19.91 -16.39 16.66
C GLU A 188 -19.44 -15.62 17.89
N THR A 189 -20.25 -15.59 18.93
CA THR A 189 -19.84 -15.03 20.22
C THR A 189 -19.10 -16.06 21.09
N GLU A 190 -18.14 -15.60 21.90
CA GLU A 190 -17.31 -16.45 22.78
C GLU A 190 -18.01 -16.84 24.10
N GLY A 191 -19.29 -16.49 24.26
CA GLY A 191 -20.09 -16.84 25.43
C GLY A 191 -20.29 -18.35 25.54
N GLY A 192 -19.52 -19.02 26.40
CA GLY A 192 -19.48 -20.48 26.52
C GLY A 192 -20.84 -21.19 26.56
N PHE A 193 -21.83 -20.62 27.26
CA PHE A 193 -23.19 -21.19 27.38
C PHE A 193 -24.27 -20.43 26.57
N SER A 194 -23.91 -19.34 25.90
CA SER A 194 -24.84 -18.48 25.18
C SER A 194 -24.27 -18.09 23.82
N LYS A 195 -23.69 -19.08 23.15
CA LYS A 195 -23.11 -18.93 21.82
C LYS A 195 -24.19 -18.48 20.86
N LYS A 196 -24.06 -17.26 20.34
CA LYS A 196 -24.94 -16.70 19.31
C LYS A 196 -24.18 -16.71 17.99
N GLN A 197 -24.83 -17.19 16.93
CA GLN A 197 -24.29 -17.22 15.58
C GLN A 197 -25.12 -16.30 14.69
N ILE A 198 -24.47 -15.37 14.00
CA ILE A 198 -25.10 -14.48 13.03
C ILE A 198 -24.50 -14.76 11.66
N ILE A 199 -25.36 -14.99 10.68
CA ILE A 199 -24.99 -15.12 9.26
C ILE A 199 -25.19 -13.75 8.61
N LEU A 200 -24.09 -13.14 8.16
CA LEU A 200 -24.09 -11.81 7.55
C LEU A 200 -24.26 -11.90 6.04
N ARG A 201 -23.52 -12.81 5.42
CA ARG A 201 -23.69 -13.19 4.01
C ARG A 201 -23.66 -14.71 3.93
N SER A 202 -24.62 -15.27 3.20
CA SER A 202 -24.61 -16.65 2.76
C SER A 202 -24.69 -16.60 1.24
N PHE A 203 -23.85 -17.38 0.59
CA PHE A 203 -23.95 -17.62 -0.83
C PHE A 203 -25.33 -18.18 -1.16
N SER A 204 -25.97 -17.60 -2.17
CA SER A 204 -27.15 -18.19 -2.78
C SER A 204 -26.70 -19.45 -3.52
N GLU A 205 -27.32 -20.58 -3.19
CA GLU A 205 -27.16 -21.92 -3.78
C GLU A 205 -27.18 -21.91 -5.32
N VAL A 206 -26.09 -21.50 -5.96
CA VAL A 206 -25.99 -21.47 -7.43
C VAL A 206 -24.80 -22.30 -7.95
N ASP A 207 -24.01 -22.92 -7.07
CA ASP A 207 -22.81 -23.62 -7.55
C ASP A 207 -22.33 -24.83 -6.74
N ASN A 208 -23.17 -25.35 -5.83
CA ASN A 208 -22.90 -26.57 -5.08
C ASN A 208 -23.77 -27.73 -5.63
N PRO A 209 -23.20 -28.72 -6.33
CA PRO A 209 -23.93 -29.92 -6.76
C PRO A 209 -24.10 -30.98 -5.66
N ASP A 210 -23.58 -30.74 -4.44
CA ASP A 210 -23.50 -31.76 -3.38
C ASP A 210 -24.57 -31.60 -2.27
N LEU A 211 -25.79 -31.24 -2.67
CA LEU A 211 -27.02 -31.35 -1.86
C LEU A 211 -28.12 -32.07 -2.63
#